data_AF-A0A7J4M9U6-F1
#
_entry.id   AF-A0A7J4M9U6-F1
#
_cell.length_a   1.000
_cell.length_b   1.000
_cell.length_c   1.000
_cell.angle_alpha   90.00
_cell.angle_beta   90.00
_cell.angle_gamma   90.00
#
_symmetry.space_group_name_H-M   'P 1'
#
loop_
_entity.id
_entity.type
_entity.pdbx_description
1 polymer ?
#
loop_
_entity_poly.entity_id
_entity_poly.type
_entity_poly.pdbx_seq_one_letter_code
_entity_poly.pdbx_strand_id
1 'polypeptide(L)'
;MPGTEGKEGETLLDALRRIHPNSTTGTLRRMLTQGRVHVDGASVHAAKTELVAGQRIDVVAKTTASEEHPAPLKGPKGPKLDVLFEDDAILVVNKPAGLLSVATNKMEDDTLHSRCVTHVRAYHGERAWTHVVHRLDRETSGVM
;
A
#
# COMPACT_ATOMS: atom_id res chain seq x y z
N MET A 1 6.20 -14.09 20.77
CA MET A 1 7.57 -13.88 20.27
C MET A 1 8.20 -12.76 21.10
N PRO A 2 9.40 -12.92 21.65
CA PRO A 2 9.98 -11.91 22.53
C PRO A 2 10.36 -10.67 21.70
N GLY A 3 9.82 -9.51 22.08
CA GLY A 3 10.15 -8.22 21.48
C GLY A 3 11.64 -7.93 21.58
N THR A 4 12.20 -7.33 20.52
CA THR A 4 13.61 -6.98 20.49
C THR A 4 13.80 -5.60 21.11
N GLU A 5 14.79 -5.45 21.99
CA GLU A 5 15.12 -4.16 22.59
C GLU A 5 15.77 -3.21 21.56
N GLY A 6 15.27 -1.98 21.52
CA GLY A 6 15.87 -0.88 20.78
C GLY A 6 17.16 -0.39 21.43
N LYS A 7 18.13 -0.01 20.60
CA LYS A 7 19.36 0.67 21.06
C LYS A 7 19.14 2.18 21.06
N GLU A 8 19.79 2.86 22.01
CA GLU A 8 19.73 4.32 22.12
C GLU A 8 20.31 4.99 20.86
N GLY A 9 19.54 5.88 20.24
CA GLY A 9 19.93 6.61 19.03
C GLY A 9 19.82 5.81 17.72
N GLU A 10 19.32 4.58 17.76
CA GLU A 10 19.01 3.79 16.56
C GLU A 10 17.64 4.20 15.99
N THR A 11 17.54 4.34 14.67
CA THR A 11 16.23 4.59 14.05
C THR A 11 15.39 3.31 14.06
N LEU A 12 14.07 3.46 14.14
CA LEU A 12 13.15 2.33 14.05
C LEU A 12 13.36 1.50 12.77
N LEU A 13 13.74 2.14 11.66
CA LEU A 13 14.05 1.43 10.41
C LEU A 13 15.33 0.58 10.51
N ASP A 14 16.37 1.09 11.17
CA ASP A 14 17.63 0.36 11.35
C ASP A 14 17.45 -0.81 12.32
N ALA A 15 16.69 -0.61 13.40
CA ALA A 15 16.28 -1.69 14.29
C ALA A 15 15.49 -2.78 13.53
N LEU A 16 14.54 -2.40 12.66
CA LEU A 16 13.80 -3.33 11.82
C LEU A 16 14.68 -4.08 10.80
N ARG A 17 15.71 -3.44 10.24
CA ARG A 17 16.68 -4.09 9.36
C ARG A 17 17.49 -5.16 10.10
N ARG A 18 17.83 -4.89 11.36
CA ARG A 18 18.54 -5.85 12.21
C ARG A 18 17.65 -7.04 12.58
N ILE A 19 16.37 -6.81 12.86
CA ILE A 19 15.39 -7.86 13.21
C ILE A 19 15.01 -8.70 11.98
N HIS A 20 14.93 -8.08 10.80
CA HIS A 20 14.55 -8.71 9.53
C HIS A 20 15.60 -8.49 8.43
N PRO A 21 16.80 -9.10 8.53
CA PRO A 21 17.90 -8.86 7.59
C PRO A 21 17.59 -9.28 6.15
N ASN A 22 16.66 -10.23 5.96
CA ASN A 22 16.24 -10.71 4.65
C ASN A 22 15.11 -9.87 4.00
N SER A 23 14.66 -8.80 4.65
CA SER A 23 13.57 -7.95 4.14
C SER A 23 14.10 -6.69 3.46
N THR A 24 13.53 -6.33 2.30
CA THR A 24 13.90 -5.09 1.60
C THR A 24 13.44 -3.87 2.38
N THR A 25 14.13 -2.74 2.21
CA THR A 25 13.76 -1.46 2.86
C THR A 25 12.31 -1.04 2.52
N GLY A 26 11.84 -1.33 1.31
CA GLY A 26 10.44 -1.10 0.91
C GLY A 26 9.45 -1.97 1.70
N THR A 27 9.80 -3.24 1.95
CA THR A 27 9.00 -4.16 2.77
C THR A 27 8.92 -3.70 4.22
N LEU A 28 10.04 -3.23 4.79
CA LEU A 28 10.08 -2.70 6.17
C LEU A 28 9.25 -1.43 6.32
N ARG A 29 9.36 -0.50 5.37
CA ARG A 29 8.49 0.68 5.32
C ARG A 29 7.02 0.30 5.20
N ARG A 30 6.70 -0.74 4.41
CA ARG A 30 5.34 -1.26 4.31
C ARG A 30 4.84 -1.85 5.63
N MET A 31 5.68 -2.50 6.42
CA MET A 31 5.30 -2.98 7.76
C MET A 31 4.94 -1.82 8.70
N LEU A 32 5.70 -0.74 8.66
CA LEU A 32 5.42 0.49 9.41
C LEU A 32 4.10 1.13 8.95
N THR A 33 3.88 1.30 7.64
CA THR A 33 2.64 1.91 7.14
C THR A 33 1.42 1.03 7.37
N GLN A 34 1.58 -0.30 7.46
CA GLN A 34 0.53 -1.25 7.82
C GLN A 34 0.24 -1.30 9.33
N GLY A 35 0.92 -0.50 10.16
CA GLY A 35 0.72 -0.47 11.62
C GLY A 35 1.16 -1.74 12.34
N ARG A 36 2.05 -2.53 11.71
CA ARG A 36 2.47 -3.84 12.21
C ARG A 36 3.61 -3.78 13.21
N VAL A 37 4.19 -2.59 13.40
CA VAL A 37 5.34 -2.35 14.26
C VAL A 37 4.85 -1.55 15.47
N HIS A 38 5.03 -2.14 16.64
CA HIS A 38 4.70 -1.51 17.92
C HIS A 38 5.98 -1.26 18.70
N VAL A 39 6.05 -0.11 19.34
CA VAL A 39 7.14 0.29 20.23
C VAL A 39 6.50 0.60 21.58
N ASP A 40 6.85 -0.17 22.62
CA ASP A 40 6.23 -0.11 23.95
C ASP A 40 4.69 -0.19 23.93
N GLY A 41 4.15 -0.97 22.99
CA GLY A 41 2.71 -1.15 22.80
C GLY A 41 2.02 -0.08 21.94
N ALA A 42 2.71 1.00 21.56
CA ALA A 42 2.17 2.01 20.64
C ALA A 42 2.54 1.70 19.19
N SER A 43 1.57 1.78 18.27
CA SER A 43 1.83 1.58 16.83
C SER A 43 2.60 2.77 16.26
N VAL A 44 3.75 2.53 15.64
CA VAL A 44 4.61 3.57 15.07
C VAL A 44 4.72 3.40 13.56
N HIS A 45 4.36 4.45 12.82
CA HIS A 45 4.40 4.48 11.36
C HIS A 45 5.65 5.20 10.81
N ALA A 46 6.32 6.00 11.65
CA ALA A 46 7.46 6.82 11.23
C ALA A 46 8.77 6.03 11.29
N ALA A 47 9.36 5.79 10.12
CA ALA A 47 10.63 5.07 9.97
C ALA A 47 11.84 5.79 10.63
N LYS A 48 11.75 7.11 10.81
CA LYS A 48 12.79 7.97 11.40
C LYS A 48 12.62 8.20 12.89
N THR A 49 11.70 7.51 13.56
CA THR A 49 11.58 7.61 15.01
C THR A 49 12.86 7.08 15.64
N GLU A 50 13.52 7.90 16.45
CA GLU A 50 14.67 7.50 17.25
C GLU A 50 14.20 6.68 18.44
N LEU A 51 14.86 5.55 18.67
CA LEU A 51 14.58 4.67 19.80
C LEU A 51 15.44 5.06 20.99
N VAL A 52 14.85 4.99 22.18
CA VAL A 52 15.57 5.08 23.46
C VAL A 52 15.98 3.67 23.87
N ALA A 53 17.12 3.52 24.55
CA ALA A 53 17.54 2.23 25.10
C ALA A 53 16.44 1.65 26.00
N GLY A 54 16.12 0.36 25.77
CA GLY A 54 15.13 -0.37 26.56
C GLY A 54 13.70 -0.34 26.00
N GLN A 55 13.43 0.41 24.93
CA GLN A 55 12.13 0.34 24.26
C GLN A 55 11.94 -1.02 23.59
N ARG A 56 10.78 -1.63 23.79
CA ARG A 56 10.45 -2.96 23.25
C ARG A 56 9.80 -2.84 21.89
N ILE A 57 10.44 -3.45 20.88
CA ILE A 57 9.91 -3.49 19.51
C ILE A 57 9.20 -4.82 19.29
N ASP A 58 7.89 -4.74 19.06
CA ASP A 58 7.05 -5.87 18.71
C ASP A 58 6.60 -5.75 17.25
N VAL A 59 7.07 -6.68 16.42
CA VAL A 59 6.59 -6.81 15.04
C VAL A 59 5.54 -7.90 15.00
N VAL A 60 4.30 -7.51 14.74
CA VAL A 60 3.20 -8.45 14.57
C VAL A 60 3.43 -9.21 13.26
N ALA A 61 3.69 -10.52 13.39
CA ALA A 61 3.84 -11.41 12.24
C ALA A 61 2.62 -11.26 11.33
N LYS A 62 2.84 -11.45 10.02
CA LYS A 62 1.73 -11.48 9.08
C LYS A 62 1.01 -12.74 9.53
N THR A 63 -0.17 -12.63 10.14
CA THR A 63 -1.04 -13.80 10.23
C THR A 63 -1.11 -14.27 8.79
N THR A 64 -0.48 -15.40 8.52
CA THR A 64 -0.82 -16.20 7.36
C THR A 64 -2.26 -16.56 7.63
N ALA A 65 -3.17 -15.68 7.23
CA ALA A 65 -4.55 -16.01 6.96
C ALA A 65 -4.53 -16.90 5.70
N SER A 66 -3.85 -18.05 5.82
CA SER A 66 -4.20 -19.26 5.13
C SER A 66 -5.35 -19.83 5.95
N GLU A 67 -6.52 -19.94 5.32
CA GLU A 67 -7.66 -20.76 5.75
C GLU A 67 -8.27 -20.23 7.06
N GLU A 68 -9.33 -19.43 7.08
CA GLU A 68 -10.70 -19.90 6.86
C GLU A 68 -11.67 -18.76 6.53
N HIS A 69 -11.24 -17.51 6.56
CA HIS A 69 -12.09 -16.38 6.19
C HIS A 69 -11.42 -15.68 5.01
N PRO A 70 -11.95 -15.76 3.77
CA PRO A 70 -11.54 -14.81 2.76
C PRO A 70 -11.84 -13.43 3.35
N ALA A 71 -10.79 -12.66 3.66
CA ALA A 71 -10.96 -11.23 3.87
C ALA A 71 -11.82 -10.75 2.69
N PRO A 72 -12.94 -10.07 2.93
CA PRO A 72 -13.83 -9.68 1.85
C PRO A 72 -12.95 -9.02 0.81
N LEU A 73 -12.94 -9.58 -0.40
CA LEU A 73 -12.26 -9.00 -1.54
C LEU A 73 -12.66 -7.52 -1.49
N LYS A 74 -11.73 -6.64 -1.10
CA LYS A 74 -11.91 -5.20 -1.25
C LYS A 74 -11.77 -4.92 -2.74
N GLY A 75 -12.69 -5.50 -3.52
CA GLY A 75 -12.90 -5.11 -4.90
C GLY A 75 -13.33 -3.65 -4.91
N PRO A 76 -13.11 -2.94 -6.02
CA PRO A 76 -13.50 -1.55 -6.16
C PRO A 76 -14.96 -1.39 -5.72
N LYS A 77 -15.22 -0.47 -4.77
CA LYS A 77 -16.54 -0.25 -4.18
C LYS A 77 -17.45 0.59 -5.09
N GLY A 78 -17.20 0.60 -6.39
CA GLY A 78 -17.91 1.44 -7.35
C GLY A 78 -18.09 0.79 -8.71
N PRO A 79 -18.72 1.51 -9.66
CA PRO A 79 -19.01 0.99 -11.00
C PRO A 79 -17.73 0.48 -11.68
N LYS A 80 -17.88 -0.55 -12.53
CA LYS A 80 -16.79 -1.07 -13.37
C LYS A 80 -16.15 0.07 -14.15
N LEU A 81 -14.85 -0.06 -14.42
CA LEU A 81 -14.09 0.88 -15.24
C LEU A 81 -14.80 1.09 -16.59
N ASP A 82 -15.10 2.34 -16.94
CA ASP A 82 -15.74 2.69 -18.22
C ASP A 82 -14.63 2.93 -19.25
N VAL A 83 -14.32 1.91 -20.05
CA VAL A 83 -13.24 1.93 -21.03
C VAL A 83 -13.77 2.49 -22.35
N LEU A 84 -13.18 3.61 -22.79
CA LEU A 84 -13.52 4.26 -24.05
C LEU A 84 -12.66 3.71 -25.21
N PHE A 85 -11.40 3.41 -24.92
CA PHE A 85 -10.44 2.88 -25.90
C PHE A 85 -9.33 2.09 -25.17
N GLU A 86 -8.89 0.98 -25.75
CA GLU A 86 -7.80 0.16 -25.22
C GLU A 86 -7.05 -0.51 -26.39
N ASP A 87 -5.72 -0.35 -26.41
CA ASP A 87 -4.80 -1.07 -27.28
C ASP A 87 -3.51 -1.45 -26.52
N ASP A 88 -2.51 -1.97 -27.24
CA ASP A 88 -1.24 -2.40 -26.65
C ASP A 88 -0.42 -1.25 -26.04
N ALA A 89 -0.75 0.01 -26.35
CA ALA A 89 0.00 1.20 -25.95
C ALA A 89 -0.74 2.06 -24.92
N ILE A 90 -2.04 2.26 -25.07
CA ILE A 90 -2.83 3.18 -24.24
C ILE A 90 -4.17 2.59 -23.80
N LEU A 91 -4.57 3.00 -22.61
CA LEU A 91 -5.89 2.75 -22.04
C LEU A 91 -6.53 4.10 -21.76
N VAL A 92 -7.69 4.35 -22.36
CA VAL A 92 -8.49 5.57 -22.22
C VAL A 92 -9.79 5.22 -21.55
N VAL A 93 -10.09 5.89 -20.44
CA VAL A 93 -11.25 5.62 -19.59
C VAL A 93 -12.04 6.88 -19.31
N ASN A 94 -13.33 6.71 -19.11
CA ASN A 94 -14.20 7.78 -18.64
C ASN A 94 -14.23 7.77 -17.11
N LYS A 95 -13.56 8.76 -16.50
CA LYS A 95 -13.51 8.92 -15.06
C LYS A 95 -14.84 9.48 -14.53
N PRO A 96 -15.49 8.84 -13.53
CA PRO A 96 -16.61 9.44 -12.83
C PRO A 96 -16.16 10.55 -11.88
N ALA A 97 -17.03 11.53 -11.65
CA ALA A 97 -16.88 12.49 -10.56
C ALA A 97 -16.93 11.77 -9.19
N GLY A 98 -16.23 12.31 -8.19
CA GLY A 98 -16.10 11.74 -6.85
C GLY A 98 -14.97 10.71 -6.70
N LEU A 99 -14.39 10.20 -7.79
CA LEU A 99 -13.28 9.24 -7.75
C LEU A 99 -11.91 9.95 -7.80
N LEU A 100 -10.94 9.49 -7.01
CA LEU A 100 -9.56 9.99 -7.10
C LEU A 100 -8.86 9.45 -8.34
N SER A 101 -8.13 10.30 -9.05
CA SER A 101 -7.31 9.87 -10.20
C SER A 101 -6.14 8.97 -9.76
N VAL A 102 -5.44 9.35 -8.69
CA VAL A 102 -4.32 8.62 -8.10
C VAL A 102 -4.41 8.73 -6.57
N ALA A 103 -3.94 7.72 -5.85
CA ALA A 103 -3.93 7.71 -4.38
C ALA A 103 -3.13 8.90 -3.84
N THR A 104 -3.61 9.46 -2.73
CA THR A 104 -2.91 10.53 -2.04
C THR A 104 -1.94 9.94 -1.00
N ASN A 105 -1.33 10.80 -0.18
CA ASN A 105 -0.51 10.38 0.96
C ASN A 105 -1.30 9.57 2.00
N LYS A 106 -2.63 9.50 1.88
CA LYS A 106 -3.51 8.69 2.75
C LYS A 106 -3.70 7.26 2.26
N MET A 107 -3.02 6.86 1.17
CA MET A 107 -3.00 5.48 0.66
C MET A 107 -4.41 4.91 0.43
N GLU A 108 -5.25 5.64 -0.31
CA GLU A 108 -6.59 5.17 -0.67
C GLU A 108 -6.52 3.92 -1.57
N ASP A 109 -7.21 2.85 -1.15
CA ASP A 109 -7.26 1.56 -1.88
C ASP A 109 -7.98 1.70 -3.24
N ASP A 110 -8.96 2.62 -3.34
CA ASP A 110 -9.87 2.74 -4.49
C ASP A 110 -9.67 4.08 -5.24
N THR A 111 -8.93 4.03 -6.34
CA THR A 111 -8.67 5.15 -7.24
C THR A 111 -8.85 4.69 -8.69
N LEU A 112 -8.97 5.63 -9.62
CA LEU A 112 -9.03 5.29 -11.04
C LEU A 112 -7.78 4.51 -11.46
N HIS A 113 -6.59 4.95 -11.04
CA HIS A 113 -5.34 4.26 -11.30
C HIS A 113 -5.33 2.81 -10.79
N SER A 114 -5.75 2.58 -9.54
CA SER A 114 -5.79 1.20 -9.00
C SER A 114 -6.76 0.31 -9.77
N ARG A 115 -7.91 0.85 -10.22
CA ARG A 115 -8.85 0.14 -11.09
C ARG A 115 -8.26 -0.18 -12.46
N CYS A 116 -7.58 0.76 -13.10
CA CYS A 116 -6.90 0.53 -14.39
C CYS A 116 -5.82 -0.54 -14.27
N VAL A 117 -5.01 -0.52 -13.21
CA VAL A 117 -4.00 -1.55 -12.93
C VAL A 117 -4.65 -2.92 -12.75
N THR A 118 -5.74 -3.01 -11.98
CA THR A 118 -6.47 -4.27 -11.82
C THR A 118 -7.04 -4.78 -13.14
N HIS A 119 -7.58 -3.89 -13.98
CA HIS A 119 -8.08 -4.22 -15.31
C HIS A 119 -6.98 -4.82 -16.19
N VAL A 120 -5.88 -4.10 -16.42
CA VAL A 120 -4.81 -4.60 -17.31
C VAL A 120 -4.16 -5.88 -16.79
N ARG A 121 -4.10 -6.09 -15.47
CA ARG A 121 -3.57 -7.34 -14.90
C ARG A 121 -4.47 -8.53 -15.14
N ALA A 122 -5.78 -8.32 -15.18
CA ALA A 122 -6.74 -9.37 -15.49
C ALA A 122 -6.59 -9.85 -16.95
N TYR A 123 -6.22 -8.96 -17.87
CA TYR A 123 -6.08 -9.28 -19.30
C TYR A 123 -4.66 -9.66 -19.73
N HIS A 124 -3.64 -8.97 -19.22
CA HIS A 124 -2.24 -9.10 -19.66
C HIS A 124 -1.31 -9.75 -18.61
N GLY A 125 -1.86 -10.18 -17.47
CA GLY A 125 -1.14 -10.89 -16.41
C GLY A 125 -0.63 -10.00 -15.28
N GLU A 126 -0.20 -10.62 -14.17
CA GLU A 126 0.10 -9.92 -12.90
C GLU A 126 1.17 -8.81 -12.99
N ARG A 127 2.06 -8.91 -13.97
CA ARG A 127 3.15 -7.94 -14.18
C ARG A 127 2.71 -6.72 -15.00
N ALA A 128 1.52 -6.76 -15.60
CA ALA A 128 0.97 -5.64 -16.35
C ALA A 128 0.75 -4.43 -15.44
N TRP A 129 1.00 -3.25 -16.00
CA TRP A 129 0.95 -1.99 -15.26
C TRP A 129 0.59 -0.83 -16.18
N THR A 130 -0.13 0.16 -15.64
CA THR A 130 -0.49 1.39 -16.34
C THR A 130 0.18 2.60 -15.69
N HIS A 131 0.65 3.51 -16.53
CA HIS A 131 1.21 4.79 -16.12
C HIS A 131 0.22 5.91 -16.43
N VAL A 132 0.03 6.79 -15.46
CA VAL A 132 -0.89 7.93 -15.58
C VAL A 132 -0.19 9.07 -16.32
N VAL A 133 -0.79 9.55 -17.42
CA VAL A 133 -0.24 10.62 -18.24
C VAL A 133 -0.74 12.02 -17.84
N HIS A 134 -1.96 12.11 -17.32
CA HIS A 134 -2.52 13.34 -16.75
C HIS A 134 -3.54 12.99 -15.65
N ARG A 135 -4.01 14.00 -14.90
CA ARG A 135 -4.94 13.82 -13.78
C ARG A 135 -6.15 14.73 -13.93
N LEU A 136 -7.30 14.23 -13.50
CA LEU A 136 -8.50 15.03 -13.24
C LEU A 136 -8.69 15.20 -11.73
N ASP A 137 -9.30 16.31 -11.32
CA ASP A 137 -9.66 16.51 -9.92
C ASP A 137 -10.76 15.52 -9.49
N ARG A 138 -10.91 15.33 -8.17
CA ARG A 138 -11.82 14.31 -7.62
C ARG A 138 -13.24 14.49 -8.15
N GLU A 139 -13.76 15.72 -8.10
CA GLU A 139 -15.11 16.07 -8.53
C GLU A 139 -15.25 16.25 -10.05
N THR A 140 -14.17 16.15 -10.82
CA THR A 140 -14.20 16.27 -12.28
C THR A 140 -14.45 14.92 -12.93
N SER A 141 -15.42 14.85 -13.82
CA SER A 141 -15.63 13.72 -14.73
C SER A 141 -15.02 13.99 -16.10
N GLY A 142 -14.64 12.93 -16.82
CA GLY A 142 -14.20 13.05 -18.21
C GLY A 142 -13.15 12.03 -18.60
N VAL A 143 -12.59 12.23 -19.80
CA VAL A 143 -11.61 11.35 -20.41
C VAL A 143 -10.28 11.42 -19.65
N MET A 144 -9.72 10.27 -19.32
CA MET A 144 -8.40 10.11 -18.71
C MET A 144 -7.69 8.87 -19.23
#